data_AF-A0A7W4BLL6-F1
#
_entry.id   AF-A0A7W4BLL6-F1
#
_cell.length_a   1.000
_cell.length_b   1.000
_cell.length_c   1.000
_cell.angle_alpha   90.00
_cell.angle_beta   90.00
_cell.angle_gamma   90.00
#
_symmetry.space_group_name_H-M   'P 1'
#
loop_
_entity.id
_entity.type
_entity.pdbx_description
1 polymer ?
#
loop_
_entity_poly.entity_id
_entity_poly.type
_entity_poly.pdbx_seq_one_letter_code
_entity_poly.pdbx_strand_id
1 'polypeptide(L)'
;MSKEKLIEVKDDLNMLSPICYITKSINWLIGKVFNNFKISLMVYLIAYVIAVTVVNIPMLDFTRMQKIYVSVSILGLPLCLFLAYIFIGMVLLALFASNPKTRLSYAIILIVIALFPFMVIAMADTRLLLIFGVYLSAALIVINMIMLPNLAYKYRERLIKHAYLCMPVILSIVAFTWFESSQGFSYGRIDRENFTTSDHQRVVPVSKSGAQGTPFYTCDVFVNFNGYQYEFQDMIVPSNGHIEYIEVRQAVFQHFQLR
;
A
#
# COMPACT_ATOMS: atom_id res chain seq x y z
N MET A 1 -2.46 2.05 45.78
CA MET A 1 -2.09 2.91 44.64
C MET A 1 -0.61 2.72 44.33
N SER A 2 -0.31 1.82 43.41
CA SER A 2 1.05 1.60 42.90
C SER A 2 1.42 2.76 41.99
N LYS A 3 2.51 3.48 42.29
CA LYS A 3 3.08 4.50 41.41
C LYS A 3 3.48 3.83 40.10
N GLU A 4 2.67 3.98 39.06
CA GLU A 4 3.09 3.75 37.68
C GLU A 4 4.28 4.68 37.42
N LYS A 5 5.49 4.11 37.43
CA LYS A 5 6.65 4.79 36.85
C LYS A 5 6.28 5.04 35.39
N LEU A 6 6.08 6.31 35.03
CA LEU A 6 6.14 6.76 33.64
C LEU A 6 7.49 6.31 33.09
N ILE A 7 7.48 5.21 32.34
CA ILE A 7 8.63 4.74 31.60
C ILE A 7 8.83 5.78 30.49
N GLU A 8 9.84 6.64 30.64
CA GLU A 8 10.29 7.54 29.58
C GLU A 8 10.43 6.74 28.28
N VAL A 9 9.60 7.09 27.30
CA VAL A 9 9.70 6.55 25.95
C VAL A 9 10.89 7.24 25.31
N LYS A 10 12.09 6.67 25.49
CA LYS A 10 13.20 6.98 24.58
C LYS A 10 12.91 6.28 23.27
N ASP A 11 12.65 7.08 22.24
CA ASP A 11 12.62 6.63 20.85
C ASP A 11 14.03 6.21 20.43
N ASP A 12 14.39 4.98 20.80
CA ASP A 12 15.59 4.36 20.31
C ASP A 12 15.35 3.93 18.85
N LEU A 13 15.95 4.69 17.93
CA LEU A 13 15.94 4.44 16.49
C LEU A 13 17.08 3.50 16.06
N ASN A 14 17.85 2.97 17.01
CA ASN A 14 18.87 1.98 16.71
C ASN A 14 18.22 0.68 16.18
N MET A 15 18.86 0.05 15.21
CA MET A 15 18.46 -1.25 14.67
C MET A 15 19.29 -2.35 15.33
N LEU A 16 18.70 -3.54 15.50
CA LEU A 16 19.44 -4.74 15.90
C LEU A 16 20.56 -5.00 14.89
N SER A 17 21.76 -5.31 15.39
CA SER A 17 22.82 -5.85 14.55
C SER A 17 22.34 -7.18 13.97
N PRO A 18 22.18 -7.34 12.64
CA PRO A 18 21.57 -8.54 12.09
C PRO A 18 22.49 -9.74 12.29
N ILE A 19 21.89 -10.86 12.68
CA ILE A 19 22.49 -12.17 12.48
C ILE A 19 22.58 -12.38 10.96
N CYS A 20 23.80 -12.61 10.47
CA CYS A 20 24.21 -13.03 9.12
C CYS A 20 24.51 -11.95 8.05
N TYR A 21 25.71 -11.37 8.15
CA TYR A 21 26.78 -11.22 7.12
C TYR A 21 26.53 -10.69 5.70
N ILE A 22 25.31 -10.62 5.14
CA ILE A 22 25.11 -10.18 3.74
C ILE A 22 24.91 -8.65 3.64
N THR A 23 24.51 -7.98 4.73
CA THR A 23 24.09 -6.58 4.70
C THR A 23 24.92 -5.66 5.60
N LYS A 24 26.16 -6.02 5.95
CA LYS A 24 27.01 -5.16 6.81
C LYS A 24 27.23 -3.76 6.19
N SER A 25 27.43 -3.71 4.88
CA SER A 25 27.62 -2.47 4.11
C SER A 25 26.32 -1.66 3.99
N ILE A 26 25.20 -2.34 3.74
CA ILE A 26 23.88 -1.73 3.57
C ILE A 26 23.37 -1.18 4.91
N ASN A 27 23.53 -1.93 6.01
CA ASN A 27 23.16 -1.48 7.35
C ASN A 27 24.09 -0.38 7.89
N TRP A 28 25.37 -0.40 7.53
CA TRP A 28 26.27 0.72 7.82
C TRP A 28 25.83 1.97 7.07
N LEU A 29 25.48 1.86 5.77
CA LEU A 29 24.96 2.99 5.00
C LEU A 29 23.64 3.51 5.58
N ILE A 30 22.67 2.61 5.81
CA ILE A 30 21.36 2.93 6.37
C ILE A 30 21.49 3.54 7.76
N GLY A 31 22.27 2.93 8.66
CA GLY A 31 22.50 3.45 10.02
C GLY A 31 23.20 4.81 10.00
N LYS A 32 24.13 5.05 9.08
CA LYS A 32 24.82 6.34 8.92
C LYS A 32 23.90 7.42 8.35
N VAL A 33 22.94 7.04 7.50
CA VAL A 33 21.92 7.93 6.94
C VAL A 33 20.85 8.28 7.98
N PHE A 34 20.36 7.31 8.77
CA PHE A 34 19.39 7.56 9.84
C PHE A 34 19.98 8.36 11.01
N ASN A 35 21.21 8.07 11.44
CA ASN A 35 21.86 8.83 12.52
C ASN A 35 22.23 10.27 12.13
N ASN A 36 22.39 10.54 10.83
CA ASN A 36 22.65 11.89 10.30
C ASN A 36 21.43 12.48 9.60
N PHE A 37 20.21 11.98 9.87
CA PHE A 37 18.97 12.35 9.17
C PHE A 37 18.78 13.87 9.00
N LYS A 38 19.03 14.66 10.05
CA LYS A 38 18.95 16.13 10.01
C LYS A 38 19.97 16.75 9.06
N ILE A 39 21.19 16.22 9.04
CA ILE A 39 22.31 16.72 8.23
C ILE A 39 22.13 16.30 6.77
N SER A 40 21.74 15.05 6.50
CA SER A 40 21.49 14.56 5.15
C SER A 40 20.31 15.28 4.50
N LEU A 41 19.23 15.54 5.24
CA LEU A 41 18.09 16.32 4.78
C LEU A 41 18.53 17.76 4.44
N MET A 42 19.32 18.40 5.31
CA MET A 42 19.77 19.77 5.10
C MET A 42 20.73 19.90 3.91
N VAL A 43 21.66 18.96 3.76
CA VAL A 43 22.59 18.91 2.62
C VAL A 43 21.82 18.68 1.31
N TYR A 44 20.81 17.80 1.31
CA TYR A 44 19.97 17.58 0.13
C TYR A 44 19.16 18.83 -0.23
N LEU A 45 18.56 19.50 0.78
CA LEU A 45 17.81 20.74 0.59
C LEU A 45 18.70 21.88 0.05
N ILE A 46 19.92 22.00 0.57
CA ILE A 46 20.90 23.01 0.13
C ILE A 46 21.41 22.71 -1.29
N ALA A 47 21.83 21.47 -1.57
CA ALA A 47 22.30 21.07 -2.89
C ALA A 47 21.20 21.24 -3.95
N TYR A 48 19.95 20.97 -3.57
CA TYR A 48 18.78 21.15 -4.40
C TYR A 48 18.44 22.63 -4.62
N VAL A 49 18.47 23.48 -3.59
CA VAL A 49 18.29 24.94 -3.75
C VAL A 49 19.37 25.50 -4.68
N ILE A 50 20.63 25.08 -4.52
CA ILE A 50 21.74 25.50 -5.39
C ILE A 50 21.51 25.01 -6.83
N ALA A 51 21.13 23.76 -7.04
CA ALA A 51 20.82 23.23 -8.37
C ALA A 51 19.66 23.98 -9.04
N VAL A 52 18.60 24.29 -8.29
CA VAL A 52 17.45 25.07 -8.77
C VAL A 52 17.86 26.51 -9.11
N THR A 53 18.71 27.14 -8.31
CA THR A 53 19.18 28.52 -8.50
C THR A 53 20.12 28.63 -9.70
N VAL A 54 21.03 27.66 -9.87
CA VAL A 54 22.03 27.64 -10.95
C VAL A 54 21.40 27.24 -12.29
N VAL A 55 20.45 26.31 -12.30
CA VAL A 55 19.84 25.79 -13.54
C VAL A 55 18.66 26.65 -14.02
N ASN A 56 17.85 27.25 -13.15
CA ASN A 56 16.66 28.02 -13.57
C ASN A 56 16.91 29.51 -13.85
N ILE A 57 17.99 30.12 -13.34
CA ILE A 57 18.21 31.56 -13.52
C ILE A 57 18.63 31.97 -14.94
N PRO A 58 19.36 31.17 -15.76
CA PRO A 58 19.82 31.69 -17.05
C PRO A 58 19.02 31.30 -18.31
N MET A 59 18.15 30.27 -18.32
CA MET A 59 17.95 29.56 -19.60
C MET A 59 16.55 29.25 -20.14
N LEU A 60 15.42 29.62 -19.52
CA LEU A 60 14.12 29.08 -20.00
C LEU A 60 13.00 30.13 -20.13
N ASP A 61 12.83 30.62 -21.37
CA ASP A 61 11.65 31.32 -21.89
C ASP A 61 10.44 30.37 -21.99
N PHE A 62 9.95 29.89 -20.86
CA PHE A 62 8.75 29.05 -20.81
C PHE A 62 7.46 29.86 -20.69
N THR A 63 6.39 29.33 -21.31
CA THR A 63 5.01 29.81 -21.11
C THR A 63 4.56 29.61 -19.65
N ARG A 64 3.61 30.43 -19.19
CA ARG A 64 3.19 30.52 -17.77
C ARG A 64 2.73 29.18 -17.17
N MET A 65 2.10 28.32 -17.97
CA MET A 65 1.62 26.99 -17.54
C MET A 65 2.76 25.97 -17.39
N GLN A 66 3.77 25.99 -18.29
CA GLN A 66 4.94 25.10 -18.20
C GLN A 66 5.83 25.46 -17.00
N LYS A 67 5.93 26.74 -16.63
CA LYS A 67 6.62 27.20 -15.41
C LYS A 67 6.02 26.59 -14.14
N ILE A 68 4.70 26.43 -14.08
CA ILE A 68 4.03 25.79 -12.93
C ILE A 68 4.35 24.29 -12.88
N TYR A 69 4.24 23.57 -14.00
CA TYR A 69 4.58 22.14 -14.04
C TYR A 69 6.04 21.86 -13.70
N VAL A 70 6.97 22.67 -14.22
CA VAL A 70 8.38 22.59 -13.88
C VAL A 70 8.57 22.88 -12.39
N SER A 71 7.96 23.93 -11.84
CA SER A 71 8.05 24.25 -10.40
C SER A 71 7.46 23.17 -9.49
N VAL A 72 6.33 22.56 -9.88
CA VAL A 72 5.68 21.48 -9.14
C VAL A 72 6.45 20.17 -9.26
N SER A 73 7.00 19.85 -10.43
CA SER A 73 7.86 18.67 -10.61
C SER A 73 9.18 18.78 -9.84
N ILE A 74 9.70 20.01 -9.76
CA ILE A 74 10.85 20.39 -8.94
C ILE A 74 10.54 20.04 -7.48
N LEU A 75 9.41 20.45 -6.90
CA LEU A 75 9.04 20.10 -5.51
C LEU A 75 8.56 18.65 -5.34
N GLY A 76 7.95 18.06 -6.37
CA GLY A 76 7.35 16.74 -6.33
C GLY A 76 8.38 15.62 -6.25
N LEU A 77 9.50 15.73 -6.98
CA LEU A 77 10.53 14.68 -7.01
C LEU A 77 11.24 14.50 -5.66
N PRO A 78 11.73 15.57 -4.97
CA PRO A 78 12.25 15.47 -3.61
C PRO A 78 11.20 14.99 -2.60
N LEU A 79 9.94 15.42 -2.74
CA LEU A 79 8.87 14.96 -1.87
C LEU A 79 8.62 13.46 -2.05
N CYS A 80 8.57 12.95 -3.27
CA CYS A 80 8.44 11.53 -3.57
C CYS A 80 9.63 10.72 -3.02
N LEU A 81 10.87 11.20 -3.21
CA LEU A 81 12.07 10.56 -2.66
C LEU A 81 12.06 10.56 -1.12
N PHE A 82 11.58 11.65 -0.52
CA PHE A 82 11.42 11.76 0.94
C PHE A 82 10.35 10.81 1.47
N LEU A 83 9.20 10.70 0.79
CA LEU A 83 8.16 9.74 1.14
C LEU A 83 8.64 8.29 0.98
N ALA A 84 9.35 7.98 -0.10
CA ALA A 84 9.97 6.68 -0.31
C ALA A 84 10.99 6.37 0.79
N TYR A 85 11.81 7.36 1.18
CA TYR A 85 12.75 7.23 2.28
C TYR A 85 12.05 6.96 3.63
N ILE A 86 11.00 7.72 3.97
CA ILE A 86 10.21 7.48 5.18
C ILE A 86 9.63 6.07 5.14
N PHE A 87 9.06 5.66 4.01
CA PHE A 87 8.47 4.33 3.85
C PHE A 87 9.50 3.22 4.09
N ILE A 88 10.68 3.29 3.45
CA ILE A 88 11.78 2.34 3.66
C ILE A 88 12.22 2.34 5.12
N GLY A 89 12.32 3.51 5.74
CA GLY A 89 12.65 3.65 7.17
C GLY A 89 11.64 2.97 8.09
N MET A 90 10.35 3.19 7.86
CA MET A 90 9.27 2.56 8.63
C MET A 90 9.32 1.04 8.49
N VAL A 91 9.55 0.51 7.28
CA VAL A 91 9.72 -0.93 7.05
C VAL A 91 10.89 -1.48 7.85
N LEU A 92 12.06 -0.82 7.78
CA LEU A 92 13.26 -1.28 8.48
C LEU A 92 13.10 -1.23 10.00
N LEU A 93 12.47 -0.18 10.54
CA LEU A 93 12.19 -0.07 11.98
C LEU A 93 11.14 -1.09 12.42
N ALA A 94 10.12 -1.35 11.61
CA ALA A 94 9.11 -2.38 11.89
C ALA A 94 9.71 -3.79 11.97
N LEU A 95 10.76 -4.08 11.19
CA LEU A 95 11.40 -5.39 11.14
C LEU A 95 12.56 -5.53 12.14
N PHE A 96 13.37 -4.47 12.30
CA PHE A 96 14.70 -4.57 12.92
C PHE A 96 14.98 -3.61 14.07
N ALA A 97 14.04 -2.76 14.50
CA ALA A 97 14.33 -1.82 15.61
C ALA A 97 14.78 -2.56 16.89
N SER A 98 15.83 -2.07 17.56
CA SER A 98 16.38 -2.62 18.80
C SER A 98 15.32 -2.69 19.89
N ASN A 99 14.58 -1.59 20.05
CA ASN A 99 13.52 -1.45 21.04
C ASN A 99 12.23 -2.14 20.53
N PRO A 100 11.69 -3.11 21.28
CA PRO A 100 10.47 -3.83 20.88
C PRO A 100 9.22 -2.93 20.82
N LYS A 101 9.19 -1.83 21.58
CA LYS A 101 8.09 -0.85 21.54
C LYS A 101 8.09 -0.08 20.22
N THR A 102 9.27 0.40 19.79
CA THR A 102 9.48 1.07 18.51
C THR A 102 9.11 0.14 17.36
N ARG A 103 9.62 -1.09 17.40
CA ARG A 103 9.35 -2.14 16.40
C ARG A 103 7.85 -2.39 16.23
N LEU A 104 7.15 -2.61 17.33
CA LEU A 104 5.71 -2.86 17.34
C LEU A 104 4.92 -1.66 16.78
N SER A 105 5.28 -0.44 17.17
CA SER A 105 4.62 0.79 16.70
C SER A 105 4.72 0.94 15.17
N TYR A 106 5.92 0.83 14.61
CA TYR A 106 6.13 0.90 13.16
C TYR A 106 5.48 -0.27 12.42
N ALA A 107 5.48 -1.48 13.00
CA ALA A 107 4.77 -2.63 12.43
C ALA A 107 3.25 -2.39 12.34
N ILE A 108 2.63 -1.81 13.37
CA ILE A 108 1.21 -1.45 13.36
C ILE A 108 0.93 -0.41 12.27
N ILE A 109 1.74 0.65 12.18
CA ILE A 109 1.59 1.69 11.15
C ILE A 109 1.68 1.07 9.75
N LEU A 110 2.68 0.21 9.53
CA LEU A 110 2.88 -0.48 8.24
C LEU A 110 1.67 -1.36 7.89
N ILE A 111 1.14 -2.13 8.85
CA ILE A 111 -0.02 -2.98 8.63
C ILE A 111 -1.25 -2.14 8.31
N VAL A 112 -1.50 -1.09 9.07
CA VAL A 112 -2.70 -0.25 8.94
C VAL A 112 -2.71 0.57 7.65
N ILE A 113 -1.58 1.19 7.30
CA ILE A 113 -1.51 2.16 6.21
C ILE A 113 -1.16 1.50 4.87
N ALA A 114 -0.36 0.44 4.88
CA ALA A 114 0.15 -0.16 3.65
C ALA A 114 -0.37 -1.58 3.42
N LEU A 115 -0.06 -2.53 4.31
CA LEU A 115 -0.29 -3.95 4.03
C LEU A 115 -1.78 -4.32 3.98
N PHE A 116 -2.58 -3.83 4.94
CA PHE A 116 -4.00 -4.17 4.97
C PHE A 116 -4.77 -3.55 3.80
N PRO A 117 -4.61 -2.25 3.45
CA PRO A 117 -5.20 -1.71 2.23
C PRO A 117 -4.76 -2.47 0.98
N PHE A 118 -3.48 -2.85 0.89
CA PHE A 118 -2.98 -3.63 -0.24
C PHE A 118 -3.60 -5.03 -0.30
N MET A 119 -3.81 -5.68 0.85
CA MET A 119 -4.54 -6.96 0.95
C MET A 119 -6.00 -6.81 0.52
N VAL A 120 -6.70 -5.76 0.95
CA VAL A 120 -8.09 -5.50 0.52
C VAL A 120 -8.17 -5.29 -0.99
N ILE A 121 -7.24 -4.52 -1.56
CA ILE A 121 -7.16 -4.31 -3.02
C ILE A 121 -6.84 -5.61 -3.76
N ALA A 122 -5.92 -6.42 -3.25
CA ALA A 122 -5.56 -7.72 -3.83
C ALA A 122 -6.73 -8.72 -3.82
N MET A 123 -7.74 -8.48 -3.00
CA MET A 123 -8.94 -9.30 -2.88
C MET A 123 -10.19 -8.63 -3.50
N ALA A 124 -10.05 -7.48 -4.16
CA ALA A 124 -11.20 -6.69 -4.63
C ALA A 124 -12.09 -7.42 -5.64
N ASP A 125 -11.51 -8.36 -6.38
CA ASP A 125 -12.14 -9.27 -7.33
C ASP A 125 -12.76 -10.52 -6.68
N THR A 126 -12.75 -10.62 -5.35
CA THR A 126 -13.46 -11.68 -4.64
C THR A 126 -14.96 -11.43 -4.62
N ARG A 127 -15.75 -12.51 -4.63
CA ARG A 127 -17.22 -12.45 -4.63
C ARG A 127 -17.81 -11.47 -3.61
N LEU A 128 -17.31 -11.48 -2.38
CA LEU A 128 -17.84 -10.64 -1.30
C LEU A 128 -17.58 -9.16 -1.58
N LEU A 129 -16.40 -8.80 -2.08
CA LEU A 129 -16.06 -7.41 -2.39
C LEU A 129 -16.68 -6.93 -3.72
N LEU A 130 -16.95 -7.83 -4.67
CA LEU A 130 -17.69 -7.50 -5.89
C LEU A 130 -19.19 -7.27 -5.66
N ILE A 131 -19.81 -7.95 -4.69
CA ILE A 131 -21.25 -7.75 -4.36
C ILE A 131 -21.47 -6.45 -3.59
N PHE A 132 -20.62 -6.17 -2.58
CA PHE A 132 -20.79 -4.98 -1.73
C PHE A 132 -19.98 -3.77 -2.20
N GLY A 133 -19.18 -3.96 -3.24
CA GLY A 133 -18.43 -2.91 -3.94
C GLY A 133 -17.45 -2.13 -3.06
N VAL A 134 -17.21 -0.89 -3.49
CA VAL A 134 -16.22 0.03 -2.91
C VAL A 134 -16.55 0.39 -1.44
N TYR A 135 -17.83 0.39 -1.06
CA TYR A 135 -18.26 0.77 0.29
C TYR A 135 -17.77 -0.21 1.35
N LEU A 136 -17.83 -1.52 1.08
CA LEU A 136 -17.34 -2.52 2.02
C LEU A 136 -15.82 -2.48 2.14
N SER A 137 -15.11 -2.35 1.01
CA SER A 137 -13.66 -2.16 0.99
C SER A 137 -13.24 -0.94 1.84
N ALA A 138 -13.92 0.20 1.65
CA ALA A 138 -13.67 1.41 2.42
C ALA A 138 -13.97 1.21 3.92
N ALA A 139 -15.10 0.57 4.25
CA ALA A 139 -15.47 0.28 5.63
C ALA A 139 -14.43 -0.61 6.33
N LEU A 140 -13.94 -1.65 5.67
CA LEU A 140 -12.89 -2.54 6.21
C LEU A 140 -11.59 -1.78 6.48
N ILE A 141 -11.18 -0.88 5.58
CA ILE A 141 -9.99 -0.04 5.77
C ILE A 141 -10.17 0.88 6.98
N VAL A 142 -11.30 1.57 7.08
CA VAL A 142 -11.59 2.49 8.20
C VAL A 142 -11.66 1.73 9.52
N ILE A 143 -12.35 0.58 9.55
CA ILE A 143 -12.43 -0.27 10.73
C ILE A 143 -11.02 -0.69 11.15
N ASN A 144 -10.17 -1.14 10.23
CA ASN A 144 -8.80 -1.54 10.55
C ASN A 144 -7.96 -0.38 11.10
N MET A 145 -8.10 0.83 10.53
CA MET A 145 -7.41 2.03 11.01
C MET A 145 -7.76 2.39 12.46
N ILE A 146 -8.94 2.02 12.94
CA ILE A 146 -9.39 2.29 14.31
C ILE A 146 -9.13 1.09 15.23
N MET A 147 -9.49 -0.11 14.79
CA MET A 147 -9.44 -1.32 15.61
C MET A 147 -8.01 -1.75 15.92
N LEU A 148 -7.13 -1.79 14.93
CA LEU A 148 -5.80 -2.36 15.11
C LEU A 148 -4.95 -1.52 16.09
N PRO A 149 -4.89 -0.18 16.00
CA PRO A 149 -4.21 0.63 17.00
C PRO A 149 -4.82 0.53 18.39
N ASN A 150 -6.15 0.48 18.50
CA ASN A 150 -6.84 0.35 19.79
C ASN A 150 -6.56 -1.00 20.47
N LEU A 151 -6.63 -2.10 19.72
CA LEU A 151 -6.28 -3.43 20.22
C LEU A 151 -4.80 -3.50 20.59
N ALA A 152 -3.93 -2.91 19.77
CA ALA A 152 -2.51 -2.87 20.05
C ALA A 152 -2.16 -2.07 21.31
N TYR A 153 -2.85 -0.96 21.56
CA TYR A 153 -2.70 -0.18 22.78
C TYR A 153 -3.18 -0.97 24.01
N LYS A 154 -4.38 -1.58 23.92
CA LYS A 154 -4.97 -2.37 25.02
C LYS A 154 -4.12 -3.59 25.40
N TYR A 155 -3.51 -4.26 24.43
CA TYR A 155 -2.70 -5.47 24.64
C TYR A 155 -1.19 -5.25 24.51
N ARG A 156 -0.75 -3.99 24.61
CA ARG A 156 0.63 -3.56 24.35
C ARG A 156 1.68 -4.42 25.05
N GLU A 157 1.53 -4.66 26.36
CA GLU A 157 2.51 -5.43 27.14
C GLU A 157 2.62 -6.90 26.67
N ARG A 158 1.50 -7.51 26.29
CA ARG A 158 1.50 -8.87 25.73
C ARG A 158 2.13 -8.90 24.35
N LEU A 159 1.88 -7.87 23.53
CA LEU A 159 2.45 -7.76 22.18
C LEU A 159 3.97 -7.50 22.24
N ILE A 160 4.44 -6.65 23.15
CA ILE A 160 5.88 -6.38 23.35
C ILE A 160 6.63 -7.68 23.70
N LYS A 161 6.06 -8.53 24.56
CA LYS A 161 6.64 -9.84 24.90
C LYS A 161 6.86 -10.73 23.66
N HIS A 162 6.05 -10.53 22.63
CA HIS A 162 6.10 -11.31 21.38
C HIS A 162 6.61 -10.48 20.19
N ALA A 163 7.30 -9.35 20.42
CA ALA A 163 7.79 -8.47 19.36
C ALA A 163 8.81 -9.15 18.41
N TYR A 164 9.41 -10.27 18.82
CA TYR A 164 10.24 -11.10 17.95
C TYR A 164 9.44 -11.73 16.80
N LEU A 165 8.12 -11.88 16.93
CA LEU A 165 7.22 -12.38 15.90
C LEU A 165 6.81 -11.32 14.87
N CYS A 166 7.11 -10.03 15.08
CA CYS A 166 6.71 -8.97 14.14
C CYS A 166 7.25 -9.21 12.73
N MET A 167 8.54 -9.59 12.61
CA MET A 167 9.17 -9.87 11.31
C MET A 167 8.53 -11.06 10.57
N PRO A 168 8.44 -12.27 11.16
CA PRO A 168 7.82 -13.40 10.45
C PRO A 168 6.34 -13.16 10.13
N VAL A 169 5.60 -12.44 10.98
CA VAL A 169 4.19 -12.09 10.71
C VAL A 169 4.08 -11.14 9.51
N ILE A 170 4.88 -10.06 9.47
CA ILE A 170 4.87 -9.12 8.33
C ILE A 170 5.22 -9.85 7.03
N LEU A 171 6.27 -10.68 7.04
CA LEU A 171 6.67 -11.45 5.86
C LEU A 171 5.59 -12.44 5.42
N SER A 172 4.90 -13.07 6.37
CA SER A 172 3.79 -13.99 6.08
C SER A 172 2.60 -13.25 5.45
N ILE A 173 2.26 -12.05 5.94
CA ILE A 173 1.20 -11.21 5.34
C ILE A 173 1.58 -10.83 3.92
N VAL A 174 2.82 -10.40 3.68
CA VAL A 174 3.28 -10.04 2.33
C VAL A 174 3.23 -11.25 1.39
N ALA A 175 3.71 -12.41 1.84
CA ALA A 175 3.66 -13.64 1.06
C ALA A 175 2.23 -14.10 0.77
N PHE A 176 1.34 -14.00 1.75
CA PHE A 176 -0.08 -14.29 1.60
C PHE A 176 -0.74 -13.37 0.57
N THR A 177 -0.54 -12.05 0.69
CA THR A 177 -1.11 -11.09 -0.27
C THR A 177 -0.55 -11.29 -1.68
N TRP A 178 0.74 -11.62 -1.81
CA TRP A 178 1.32 -11.95 -3.11
C TRP A 178 0.72 -13.23 -3.68
N PHE A 179 0.54 -14.26 -2.86
CA PHE A 179 -0.09 -15.52 -3.28
C PHE A 179 -1.53 -15.27 -3.76
N GLU A 180 -2.38 -14.63 -2.93
CA GLU A 180 -3.78 -14.34 -3.29
C GLU A 180 -3.91 -13.46 -4.54
N SER A 181 -3.02 -12.48 -4.72
CA SER A 181 -3.10 -11.59 -5.90
C SER A 181 -2.62 -12.22 -7.20
N SER A 182 -1.64 -13.14 -7.14
CA SER A 182 -0.89 -13.58 -8.33
C SER A 182 -1.02 -15.06 -8.67
N GLN A 183 -1.25 -15.92 -7.68
CA GLN A 183 -1.30 -17.36 -7.85
C GLN A 183 -2.71 -17.88 -7.56
N GLY A 184 -3.13 -18.87 -8.35
CA GLY A 184 -4.34 -19.66 -8.07
C GLY A 184 -3.96 -21.13 -7.91
N PHE A 185 -4.65 -21.85 -7.03
CA PHE A 185 -4.60 -23.30 -6.96
C PHE A 185 -5.25 -23.96 -8.18
N SER A 186 -6.30 -23.33 -8.73
CA SER A 186 -7.00 -23.81 -9.92
C SER A 186 -7.70 -22.65 -10.66
N TYR A 187 -8.08 -22.91 -11.91
CA TYR A 187 -8.82 -21.97 -12.75
C TYR A 187 -10.10 -22.64 -13.25
N GLY A 188 -11.21 -21.94 -13.14
CA GLY A 188 -12.52 -22.29 -13.68
C GLY A 188 -12.98 -21.28 -14.71
N ARG A 189 -13.97 -21.68 -15.51
CA ARG A 189 -14.55 -20.85 -16.58
C ARG A 189 -16.06 -20.89 -16.49
N ILE A 190 -16.70 -19.73 -16.58
CA ILE A 190 -18.15 -19.58 -16.74
C ILE A 190 -18.39 -18.98 -18.12
N ASP A 191 -18.99 -19.77 -19.00
CA ASP A 191 -19.31 -19.36 -20.36
C ASP A 191 -20.45 -18.33 -20.41
N ARG A 192 -20.49 -17.59 -21.52
CA ARG A 192 -21.44 -16.49 -21.79
C ARG A 192 -22.91 -16.89 -21.73
N GLU A 193 -23.22 -18.16 -21.85
CA GLU A 193 -24.59 -18.69 -21.69
C GLU A 193 -25.10 -18.55 -20.25
N ASN A 194 -24.20 -18.45 -19.28
CA ASN A 194 -24.50 -18.43 -17.85
C ASN A 194 -24.39 -17.04 -17.22
N PHE A 195 -24.16 -15.98 -18.02
CA PHE A 195 -24.15 -14.62 -17.50
C PHE A 195 -24.61 -13.57 -18.52
N THR A 196 -25.13 -12.47 -18.01
CA THR A 196 -25.51 -11.29 -18.80
C THR A 196 -24.85 -10.05 -18.23
N THR A 197 -24.54 -9.08 -19.09
CA THR A 197 -23.93 -7.81 -18.68
C THR A 197 -24.87 -6.64 -18.94
N SER A 198 -24.88 -5.64 -18.04
CA SER A 198 -25.65 -4.39 -18.19
C SER A 198 -24.79 -3.17 -17.88
N ASP A 199 -25.35 -1.97 -18.07
CA ASP A 199 -24.81 -0.69 -17.58
C ASP A 199 -23.32 -0.47 -17.89
N HIS A 200 -22.97 -0.49 -19.18
CA HIS A 200 -21.59 -0.26 -19.61
C HIS A 200 -21.23 1.22 -19.44
N GLN A 201 -20.39 1.51 -18.45
CA GLN A 201 -19.97 2.86 -18.13
C GLN A 201 -18.50 3.05 -18.45
N ARG A 202 -18.18 4.22 -19.03
CA ARG A 202 -16.79 4.65 -19.20
C ARG A 202 -16.38 5.44 -17.97
N VAL A 203 -15.50 4.86 -17.16
CA VAL A 203 -14.95 5.52 -15.97
C VAL A 203 -13.65 6.21 -16.36
N VAL A 204 -13.62 7.52 -16.17
CA VAL A 204 -12.40 8.33 -16.29
C VAL A 204 -11.96 8.71 -14.88
N PRO A 205 -10.93 8.06 -14.31
CA PRO A 205 -10.48 8.42 -12.97
C PRO A 205 -9.93 9.84 -13.00
N VAL A 206 -10.54 10.75 -12.24
CA VAL A 206 -10.05 12.13 -12.08
C VAL A 206 -9.32 12.20 -10.74
N SER A 207 -8.03 12.51 -10.79
CA SER A 207 -7.23 12.74 -9.59
C SER A 207 -7.76 13.96 -8.81
N LYS A 208 -7.41 14.07 -7.52
CA LYS A 208 -7.80 15.23 -6.69
C LYS A 208 -7.29 16.57 -7.22
N SER A 209 -6.27 16.57 -8.09
CA SER A 209 -5.76 17.76 -8.78
C SER A 209 -6.45 18.04 -10.12
N GLY A 210 -7.48 17.26 -10.49
CA GLY A 210 -8.22 17.39 -11.75
C GLY A 210 -7.55 16.72 -12.95
N ALA A 211 -6.38 16.10 -12.79
CA ALA A 211 -5.75 15.36 -13.88
C ALA A 211 -6.54 14.07 -14.18
N GLN A 212 -6.91 13.88 -15.45
CA GLN A 212 -7.60 12.69 -15.93
C GLN A 212 -6.60 11.55 -16.13
N GLY A 213 -6.88 10.39 -15.54
CA GLY A 213 -6.14 9.16 -15.78
C GLY A 213 -6.63 8.41 -17.01
N THR A 214 -6.04 7.24 -17.25
CA THR A 214 -6.43 6.38 -18.39
C THR A 214 -7.88 5.91 -18.20
N PRO A 215 -8.75 6.12 -19.20
CA PRO A 215 -10.14 5.66 -19.12
C PRO A 215 -10.21 4.13 -19.12
N PHE A 216 -11.12 3.58 -18.35
CA PHE A 216 -11.47 2.16 -18.38
C PHE A 216 -12.99 2.00 -18.45
N TYR A 217 -13.44 0.80 -18.81
CA TYR A 217 -14.86 0.48 -18.89
C TYR A 217 -15.25 -0.47 -17.76
N THR A 218 -16.42 -0.25 -17.18
CA THR A 218 -17.03 -1.14 -16.19
C THR A 218 -18.42 -1.54 -16.66
N CYS A 219 -18.90 -2.69 -16.20
CA CYS A 219 -20.27 -3.16 -16.40
C CYS A 219 -20.74 -3.98 -15.21
N ASP A 220 -22.05 -4.02 -15.00
CA ASP A 220 -22.66 -4.93 -14.04
C ASP A 220 -22.85 -6.30 -14.68
N VAL A 221 -22.65 -7.37 -13.91
CA VAL A 221 -22.65 -8.76 -14.38
C VAL A 221 -23.58 -9.60 -13.53
N PHE A 222 -24.61 -10.14 -14.17
CA PHE A 222 -25.56 -11.08 -13.57
C PHE A 222 -25.18 -12.49 -13.98
N VAL A 223 -24.79 -13.31 -13.01
CA VAL A 223 -24.37 -14.70 -13.23
C VAL A 223 -25.42 -15.64 -12.69
N ASN A 224 -25.85 -16.60 -13.50
CA ASN A 224 -26.69 -17.72 -13.09
C ASN A 224 -25.90 -19.02 -13.27
N PHE A 225 -25.32 -19.52 -12.17
CA PHE A 225 -24.42 -20.67 -12.23
C PHE A 225 -24.69 -21.62 -11.06
N ASN A 226 -24.79 -22.92 -11.36
CA ASN A 226 -25.07 -23.98 -10.37
C ASN A 226 -26.30 -23.71 -9.47
N GLY A 227 -27.35 -23.11 -10.02
CA GLY A 227 -28.61 -22.83 -9.30
C GLY A 227 -28.57 -21.62 -8.37
N TYR A 228 -27.48 -20.86 -8.39
CA TYR A 228 -27.35 -19.60 -7.66
C TYR A 228 -27.30 -18.41 -8.63
N GLN A 229 -27.92 -17.31 -8.21
CA GLN A 229 -27.86 -16.04 -8.90
C GLN A 229 -26.91 -15.10 -8.15
N TYR A 230 -25.98 -14.51 -8.87
CA TYR A 230 -25.03 -13.52 -8.38
C TYR A 230 -25.14 -12.26 -9.21
N GLU A 231 -25.00 -11.12 -8.54
CA GLU A 231 -24.89 -9.81 -9.17
C GLU A 231 -23.55 -9.21 -8.74
N PHE A 232 -22.71 -8.90 -9.71
CA PHE A 232 -21.43 -8.25 -9.52
C PHE A 232 -21.51 -6.85 -10.11
N GLN A 233 -21.24 -5.84 -9.29
CA GLN A 233 -21.32 -4.45 -9.70
C GLN A 233 -19.94 -3.94 -10.13
N ASP A 234 -19.92 -3.02 -11.09
CA ASP A 234 -18.71 -2.30 -11.53
C ASP A 234 -17.53 -3.21 -11.96
N MET A 235 -17.79 -4.38 -12.56
CA MET A 235 -16.71 -5.25 -13.03
C MET A 235 -15.95 -4.61 -14.19
N ILE A 236 -14.61 -4.66 -14.13
CA ILE A 236 -13.75 -4.08 -15.16
C ILE A 236 -13.85 -4.91 -16.45
N VAL A 237 -14.20 -4.24 -17.55
CA VAL A 237 -14.26 -4.82 -18.89
C VAL A 237 -12.82 -4.96 -19.44
N PRO A 238 -12.47 -6.07 -20.10
CA PRO A 238 -11.15 -6.24 -20.67
C PRO A 238 -10.86 -5.18 -21.76
N SER A 239 -9.58 -4.86 -21.95
CA SER A 239 -9.14 -3.71 -22.78
C SER A 239 -9.49 -3.84 -24.27
N ASN A 240 -9.76 -5.06 -24.74
CA ASN A 240 -10.25 -5.35 -26.09
C ASN A 240 -11.76 -5.04 -26.26
N GLY A 241 -12.48 -4.75 -25.17
CA GLY A 241 -13.92 -4.46 -25.16
C GLY A 241 -14.82 -5.67 -25.41
N HIS A 242 -14.25 -6.87 -25.58
CA HIS A 242 -14.99 -8.09 -25.89
C HIS A 242 -14.96 -9.03 -24.68
N ILE A 243 -16.13 -9.29 -24.10
CA ILE A 243 -16.30 -10.23 -22.98
C ILE A 243 -16.65 -11.60 -23.55
N GLU A 244 -15.75 -12.56 -23.41
CA GLU A 244 -15.90 -13.94 -23.87
C GLU A 244 -16.41 -14.85 -22.75
N TYR A 245 -15.82 -14.76 -21.56
CA TYR A 245 -16.17 -15.60 -20.40
C TYR A 245 -15.78 -14.94 -19.07
N ILE A 246 -16.25 -15.52 -17.97
CA ILE A 246 -15.75 -15.17 -16.62
C ILE A 246 -14.73 -16.21 -16.20
N GLU A 247 -13.51 -15.75 -15.91
CA GLU A 247 -12.47 -16.56 -15.29
C GLU A 247 -12.69 -16.57 -13.77
N VAL A 248 -12.73 -17.78 -13.20
CA VAL A 248 -12.80 -17.98 -11.75
C VAL A 248 -11.47 -18.55 -11.28
N ARG A 249 -10.61 -17.71 -10.72
CA ARG A 249 -9.36 -18.15 -10.11
C ARG A 249 -9.62 -18.58 -8.66
N GLN A 250 -9.28 -19.82 -8.33
CA GLN A 250 -9.40 -20.33 -6.97
C GLN A 250 -8.08 -20.14 -6.21
N ALA A 251 -8.08 -19.28 -5.19
CA ALA A 251 -7.03 -19.17 -4.18
C ALA A 251 -7.61 -19.62 -2.82
N VAL A 252 -7.28 -18.96 -1.69
CA VAL A 252 -8.09 -19.12 -0.46
C VAL A 252 -9.51 -18.58 -0.70
N PHE A 253 -9.63 -17.52 -1.50
CA PHE A 253 -10.91 -16.99 -1.96
C PHE A 253 -11.12 -17.24 -3.45
N GLN A 254 -12.37 -17.17 -3.89
CA GLN A 254 -12.71 -17.21 -5.32
C GLN A 254 -12.65 -15.80 -5.89
N HIS A 255 -11.80 -15.62 -6.89
CA HIS A 255 -11.59 -14.37 -7.62
C HIS A 255 -12.27 -14.45 -8.98
N PHE A 256 -13.05 -13.44 -9.34
CA PHE A 256 -13.85 -13.39 -10.56
C PHE A 256 -13.35 -12.26 -11.45
N GLN A 257 -13.00 -12.60 -12.69
CA GLN A 257 -12.51 -11.63 -13.67
C GLN A 257 -13.18 -11.85 -15.04
N LEU A 258 -13.54 -10.75 -15.71
CA LEU A 258 -13.99 -10.79 -17.09
C LEU A 258 -12.80 -10.96 -18.05
N ARG A 259 -12.93 -11.89 -18.99
CA ARG A 259 -11.94 -12.18 -20.04
C ARG A 259 -12.51 -11.98 -21.43
#